data_AF-A0A1V1NWB6-F1
#
_entry.id   AF-A0A1V1NWB6-F1
#
_cell.length_a   1.000
_cell.length_b   1.000
_cell.length_c   1.000
_cell.angle_alpha   90.00
_cell.angle_beta   90.00
_cell.angle_gamma   90.00
#
_symmetry.space_group_name_H-M   'P 1'
#
loop_
_entity.id
_entity.type
_entity.pdbx_description
1 polymer ?
#
loop_
_entity_poly.entity_id
_entity_poly.type
_entity_poly.pdbx_seq_one_letter_code
_entity_poly.pdbx_strand_id
1 'polypeptide(L)'
;MIELARIHPASALPNESHQSFPIPLGNSEKKVVAFLYCPAKPVHDKGLRLLHPNYIATLNIKTGRLEMLRLLKQEELIPPDSDAEDVIGWYSIPKDMSSEIFSELRNKLYLQYDFLIPAYSGIDKIDNAKLKNAAINFLSLFDKVAEPSLMPYYQKIGNNFLSWVKNISNSTK
;
A
#
# COMPACT_ATOMS: atom_id res chain seq x y z
N MET A 1 0.16 0.25 13.61
CA MET A 1 -1.10 -0.47 13.28
C MET A 1 -0.90 -1.46 12.14
N ILE A 2 -0.08 -1.07 11.15
CA ILE A 2 0.16 -1.83 9.92
C ILE A 2 0.85 -3.18 10.15
N GLU A 3 1.74 -3.29 11.14
CA GLU A 3 2.37 -4.58 11.47
C GLU A 3 1.36 -5.64 11.94
N LEU A 4 0.35 -5.27 12.73
CA LEU A 4 -0.72 -6.21 13.15
C LEU A 4 -1.61 -6.63 11.98
N ALA A 5 -1.81 -5.73 11.01
CA ALA A 5 -2.59 -6.00 9.80
C ALA A 5 -1.93 -7.03 8.87
N ARG A 6 -0.61 -7.23 8.96
CA ARG A 6 0.13 -8.19 8.12
C ARG A 6 -0.02 -9.64 8.59
N ILE A 7 -0.25 -9.86 9.88
CA ILE A 7 -0.18 -11.20 10.48
C ILE A 7 -1.47 -11.99 10.28
N HIS A 8 -2.64 -11.35 10.41
CA HIS A 8 -3.92 -12.06 10.49
C HIS A 8 -4.55 -12.47 9.14
N PRO A 9 -4.55 -11.64 8.07
CA PRO A 9 -5.13 -12.05 6.79
C PRO A 9 -4.23 -13.02 6.02
N ALA A 10 -2.91 -12.99 6.28
CA ALA A 10 -1.92 -13.78 5.55
C ALA A 10 -2.04 -15.30 5.76
N SER A 11 -2.63 -15.75 6.87
CA SER A 11 -2.77 -17.19 7.18
C SER A 11 -3.79 -17.91 6.31
N ALA A 12 -4.71 -17.18 5.66
CA ALA A 12 -5.74 -17.74 4.79
C ALA A 12 -5.36 -17.68 3.29
N LEU A 13 -4.17 -17.17 2.97
CA LEU A 13 -3.73 -16.96 1.59
C LEU A 13 -2.85 -18.11 1.09
N PRO A 14 -2.79 -18.33 -0.24
CA PRO A 14 -1.84 -19.27 -0.82
C PRO A 14 -0.40 -18.96 -0.42
N ASN A 15 0.42 -20.01 -0.29
CA ASN A 15 1.87 -19.86 -0.17
C ASN A 15 2.40 -18.99 -1.31
N GLU A 16 3.45 -18.20 -1.04
CA GLU A 16 4.09 -17.31 -2.04
C GLU A 16 3.23 -16.09 -2.45
N SER A 17 2.52 -15.49 -1.50
CA SER A 17 1.79 -14.23 -1.73
C SER A 17 2.60 -13.00 -1.29
N HIS A 18 2.75 -12.02 -2.18
CA HIS A 18 3.23 -10.67 -1.82
C HIS A 18 2.07 -9.79 -1.37
N GLN A 19 2.22 -9.16 -0.21
CA GLN A 19 1.27 -8.17 0.31
C GLN A 19 1.74 -6.77 -0.08
N SER A 20 0.85 -5.99 -0.69
CA SER A 20 1.11 -4.58 -1.03
C SER A 20 1.30 -3.71 0.21
N PHE A 21 1.82 -2.49 0.03
CA PHE A 21 1.66 -1.43 1.02
C PHE A 21 0.17 -1.13 1.31
N PRO A 22 -0.12 -0.54 2.49
CA PRO A 22 -1.48 -0.15 2.84
C PRO A 22 -2.10 0.81 1.81
N ILE A 23 -3.35 0.55 1.44
CA ILE A 23 -4.15 1.40 0.54
C ILE A 23 -5.34 1.96 1.33
N PRO A 24 -5.25 3.17 1.87
CA PRO A 24 -6.37 3.77 2.61
C PRO A 24 -7.54 4.04 1.66
N LEU A 25 -8.71 3.47 1.93
CA LEU A 25 -9.89 3.61 1.07
C LEU A 25 -10.89 4.66 1.57
N GLY A 26 -10.70 5.16 2.79
CA GLY A 26 -11.74 5.89 3.50
C GLY A 26 -11.86 7.37 3.16
N ASN A 27 -13.06 7.84 2.85
CA ASN A 27 -13.49 9.16 3.30
C ASN A 27 -14.15 9.03 4.70
N SER A 28 -14.67 10.11 5.26
CA SER A 28 -15.17 10.20 6.65
C SER A 28 -16.11 9.09 7.13
N GLU A 29 -16.75 8.34 6.21
CA GLU A 29 -17.76 7.33 6.51
C GLU A 29 -17.22 5.88 6.59
N LYS A 30 -16.19 5.51 5.81
CA LYS A 30 -15.65 4.14 5.78
C LYS A 30 -14.18 4.11 6.18
N LYS A 31 -13.91 3.84 7.45
CA LYS A 31 -12.56 3.86 8.03
C LYS A 31 -11.83 2.55 7.80
N VAL A 32 -11.51 2.25 6.54
CA VAL A 32 -10.85 1.00 6.16
C VAL A 32 -9.53 1.22 5.42
N VAL A 33 -8.60 0.32 5.65
CA VAL A 33 -7.35 0.20 4.91
C VAL A 33 -7.36 -1.13 4.15
N ALA A 34 -7.00 -1.08 2.88
CA ALA A 34 -6.92 -2.26 2.05
C ALA A 34 -5.48 -2.72 1.85
N PHE A 35 -5.34 -4.01 1.60
CA PHE A 35 -4.11 -4.64 1.14
C PHE A 35 -4.44 -5.53 -0.05
N LEU A 36 -3.62 -5.43 -1.09
CA LEU A 36 -3.66 -6.33 -2.22
C LEU A 36 -2.70 -7.47 -1.96
N TYR A 37 -3.10 -8.67 -2.36
CA TYR A 37 -2.25 -9.84 -2.33
C TYR A 37 -2.07 -10.34 -3.75
N CYS A 38 -0.82 -10.54 -4.12
CA CYS A 38 -0.39 -10.90 -5.46
C CYS A 38 0.37 -12.22 -5.39
N PRO A 39 0.19 -13.15 -6.33
CA PRO A 39 1.11 -14.27 -6.48
C PRO A 39 2.51 -13.73 -6.76
N ALA A 40 3.49 -14.21 -6.02
CA ALA A 40 4.85 -13.70 -6.08
C ALA A 40 5.87 -14.82 -6.01
N LYS A 41 6.75 -14.91 -7.02
CA LYS A 41 7.80 -15.94 -7.05
C LYS A 41 9.18 -15.30 -6.99
N PRO A 42 10.07 -15.71 -6.05
CA PRO A 42 11.45 -15.24 -6.06
C PRO A 42 12.18 -15.79 -7.30
N VAL A 43 12.94 -14.93 -7.97
CA VAL A 43 13.78 -15.28 -9.11
C VAL A 43 15.18 -14.75 -8.86
N HIS A 44 16.17 -15.62 -9.04
CA HIS A 44 17.58 -15.28 -8.90
C HIS A 44 17.93 -14.04 -9.74
N ASP A 45 18.67 -13.10 -9.16
CA ASP A 45 19.12 -11.83 -9.75
C ASP A 45 18.05 -10.83 -10.21
N LYS A 46 16.75 -11.13 -10.03
CA LYS A 46 15.64 -10.24 -10.42
C LYS A 46 14.73 -9.82 -9.27
N GLY A 47 14.78 -10.51 -8.14
CA GLY A 47 13.90 -10.25 -7.00
C GLY A 47 12.57 -11.00 -7.12
N LEU A 48 11.49 -10.39 -6.66
CA LEU A 48 10.15 -10.98 -6.66
C LEU A 48 9.45 -10.70 -7.99
N ARG A 49 9.11 -11.78 -8.72
CA ARG A 49 8.21 -11.70 -9.87
C ARG A 49 6.79 -11.57 -9.37
N LEU A 50 6.11 -10.48 -9.72
CA LEU A 50 4.72 -10.22 -9.31
C LEU A 50 3.76 -10.48 -10.46
N LEU A 51 2.66 -11.17 -10.16
CA LEU A 51 1.49 -11.32 -11.03
C LEU A 51 0.38 -10.35 -10.59
N HIS A 52 -0.71 -10.29 -11.35
CA HIS A 52 -1.87 -9.48 -10.98
C HIS A 52 -2.40 -9.83 -9.57
N PRO A 53 -2.81 -8.83 -8.76
CA PRO A 53 -3.46 -9.09 -7.48
C PRO A 53 -4.74 -9.88 -7.66
N ASN A 54 -4.89 -10.94 -6.88
CA ASN A 54 -6.05 -11.83 -6.93
C ASN A 54 -6.89 -11.76 -5.64
N TYR A 55 -6.37 -11.19 -4.56
CA TYR A 55 -7.15 -10.92 -3.35
C TYR A 55 -7.02 -9.48 -2.87
N ILE A 56 -8.09 -9.01 -2.25
CA ILE A 56 -8.10 -7.78 -1.47
C ILE A 56 -8.60 -8.09 -0.06
N ALA A 57 -7.83 -7.66 0.95
CA ALA A 57 -8.28 -7.62 2.33
C ALA A 57 -8.55 -6.17 2.73
N THR A 58 -9.65 -5.91 3.43
CA THR A 58 -9.93 -4.63 4.07
C THR A 58 -9.98 -4.80 5.58
N LEU A 59 -9.32 -3.90 6.28
CA LEU A 59 -9.28 -3.89 7.74
C LEU A 59 -9.86 -2.60 8.26
N ASN A 60 -10.55 -2.69 9.39
CA ASN A 60 -11.02 -1.53 10.14
C ASN A 60 -9.81 -0.79 10.72
N ILE A 61 -9.65 0.49 10.38
CA ILE A 61 -8.51 1.30 10.84
C ILE A 61 -8.51 1.44 12.37
N LYS A 62 -9.67 1.55 13.02
CA LYS A 62 -9.71 1.75 14.48
C LYS A 62 -9.35 0.49 15.25
N THR A 63 -9.84 -0.66 14.81
CA THR A 63 -9.73 -1.91 15.56
C THR A 63 -8.64 -2.85 15.04
N GLY A 64 -8.12 -2.61 13.84
CA GLY A 64 -7.19 -3.51 13.15
C GLY A 64 -7.83 -4.84 12.73
N ARG A 65 -9.15 -5.01 12.89
CA ARG A 65 -9.84 -6.25 12.56
C ARG A 65 -10.05 -6.36 11.06
N LEU A 66 -9.88 -7.57 10.53
CA LEU A 66 -10.26 -7.93 9.17
C LEU A 66 -11.79 -7.76 9.03
N GLU A 67 -12.20 -6.88 8.11
CA GLU A 67 -13.61 -6.70 7.76
C GLU A 67 -14.00 -7.59 6.59
N MET A 68 -13.09 -7.77 5.63
CA MET A 68 -13.34 -8.56 4.42
C MET A 68 -12.03 -9.08 3.86
N LEU A 69 -12.04 -10.32 3.40
CA LEU A 69 -11.06 -10.88 2.47
C LEU A 69 -11.84 -11.49 1.32
N ARG A 70 -11.55 -11.07 0.09
CA ARG A 70 -12.25 -11.60 -1.09
C ARG A 70 -11.34 -11.71 -2.31
N LEU A 71 -11.74 -12.57 -3.23
CA LEU A 71 -11.18 -12.63 -4.57
C LEU A 71 -11.52 -11.33 -5.33
N LEU A 72 -10.54 -10.80 -6.05
CA LEU A 72 -10.71 -9.70 -6.99
C LEU A 72 -11.19 -10.27 -8.33
N LYS A 73 -12.25 -9.69 -8.89
CA LYS A 73 -12.67 -10.04 -10.24
C LYS A 73 -11.77 -9.34 -11.26
N GLN A 74 -11.52 -9.99 -12.39
CA GLN A 74 -10.64 -9.47 -13.44
C GLN A 74 -11.07 -8.06 -13.87
N GLU A 75 -12.37 -7.86 -14.07
CA GLU A 75 -12.93 -6.57 -14.52
C GLU A 75 -12.73 -5.41 -13.52
N GLU A 76 -12.50 -5.71 -12.22
CA GLU A 76 -12.39 -4.68 -11.20
C GLU A 76 -11.06 -3.94 -11.26
N LEU A 77 -9.97 -4.61 -11.65
CA LEU A 77 -8.60 -4.09 -11.49
C LEU A 77 -7.66 -4.40 -12.65
N ILE A 78 -7.92 -5.45 -13.41
CA ILE A 78 -7.06 -5.92 -14.50
C ILE A 78 -7.56 -5.30 -15.83
N PRO A 79 -6.67 -4.80 -16.71
CA PRO A 79 -7.07 -4.38 -18.05
C PRO A 79 -7.82 -5.51 -18.79
N PRO A 80 -8.81 -5.21 -19.64
CA PRO A 80 -9.61 -6.23 -20.33
C PRO A 80 -8.77 -7.23 -21.16
N ASP A 81 -7.59 -6.81 -21.60
CA ASP A 81 -6.68 -7.60 -22.44
C ASP A 81 -5.56 -8.30 -21.65
N SER A 82 -5.62 -8.34 -20.31
CA SER A 82 -4.61 -8.95 -19.45
C SER A 82 -5.14 -10.19 -18.71
N ASP A 83 -4.32 -11.23 -18.64
CA ASP A 83 -4.60 -12.45 -17.90
C ASP A 83 -4.19 -12.30 -16.42
N ALA A 84 -4.88 -12.99 -15.51
CA ALA A 84 -4.48 -13.03 -14.10
C ALA A 84 -3.08 -13.66 -13.91
N GLU A 85 -2.65 -14.50 -14.85
CA GLU A 85 -1.31 -15.11 -14.86
C GLU A 85 -0.21 -14.21 -15.44
N ASP A 86 -0.58 -13.06 -16.02
CA ASP A 86 0.39 -12.13 -16.61
C ASP A 86 1.32 -11.52 -15.54
N VAL A 87 2.59 -11.38 -15.92
CA VAL A 87 3.61 -10.75 -15.09
C VAL A 87 3.45 -9.24 -15.16
N ILE A 88 3.07 -8.62 -14.04
CA ILE A 88 2.95 -7.15 -13.90
C ILE A 88 4.30 -6.47 -13.60
N GLY A 89 5.31 -7.27 -13.24
CA GLY A 89 6.71 -6.87 -13.21
C GLY A 89 7.47 -7.42 -12.01
N TRP A 90 8.45 -6.65 -11.55
CA TRP A 90 9.48 -7.09 -10.61
C TRP A 90 9.55 -6.16 -9.42
N TYR A 91 9.70 -6.74 -8.23
CA TYR A 91 9.96 -6.01 -7.00
C TYR A 91 11.28 -6.48 -6.38
N SER A 92 12.25 -5.58 -6.34
CA SER A 92 13.58 -5.83 -5.81
C SER A 92 14.11 -4.60 -5.09
N ILE A 93 15.12 -4.79 -4.25
CA ILE A 93 15.90 -3.68 -3.69
C ILE A 93 16.60 -2.97 -4.87
N PRO A 94 16.61 -1.63 -4.93
CA PRO A 94 17.36 -0.88 -5.94
C PRO A 94 18.85 -1.26 -5.95
N LYS A 95 19.47 -1.30 -7.13
CA LYS A 95 20.87 -1.78 -7.30
C LYS A 95 21.90 -0.96 -6.52
N ASP A 96 21.60 0.31 -6.28
CA ASP A 96 22.42 1.29 -5.58
C ASP A 96 22.07 1.40 -4.08
N MET A 97 21.25 0.48 -3.56
CA MET A 97 20.76 0.50 -2.18
C MET A 97 21.02 -0.83 -1.47
N SER A 98 21.51 -0.77 -0.22
CA SER A 98 21.65 -1.97 0.61
C SER A 98 20.29 -2.42 1.18
N SER A 99 20.21 -3.69 1.60
CA SER A 99 19.04 -4.24 2.28
C SER A 99 18.65 -3.49 3.55
N GLU A 100 19.65 -3.01 4.30
CA GLU A 100 19.47 -2.29 5.56
C GLU A 100 18.86 -0.92 5.28
N ILE A 101 19.44 -0.17 4.34
CA ILE A 101 18.91 1.15 3.94
C ILE A 101 17.49 1.02 3.40
N PHE A 102 17.23 0.02 2.55
CA PHE A 102 15.89 -0.23 2.02
C PHE A 102 14.89 -0.53 3.14
N SER A 103 15.28 -1.37 4.10
CA SER A 103 14.45 -1.70 5.26
C SER A 103 14.17 -0.49 6.14
N GLU A 104 15.16 0.37 6.38
CA GLU A 104 14.99 1.62 7.11
C GLU A 104 14.03 2.59 6.42
N LEU A 105 14.17 2.80 5.12
CA LEU A 105 13.29 3.67 4.34
C LEU A 105 11.85 3.14 4.35
N ARG A 106 11.69 1.82 4.20
CA ARG A 106 10.38 1.16 4.30
C ARG A 106 9.76 1.34 5.69
N ASN A 107 10.54 1.20 6.76
CA ASN A 107 10.05 1.43 8.12
C ASN A 107 9.64 2.89 8.32
N LYS A 108 10.41 3.85 7.80
CA LYS A 108 10.05 5.28 7.82
C LYS A 108 8.76 5.55 7.06
N LEU A 109 8.53 4.87 5.93
CA LEU A 109 7.28 4.96 5.18
C LEU A 109 6.10 4.43 6.01
N TYR A 110 6.25 3.30 6.71
CA TYR A 110 5.21 2.78 7.60
C TYR A 110 4.86 3.74 8.73
N LEU A 111 5.85 4.43 9.31
CA LEU A 111 5.58 5.49 10.29
C LEU A 111 4.77 6.65 9.70
N GLN A 112 5.00 7.00 8.42
CA GLN A 112 4.16 8.00 7.77
C GLN A 112 2.73 7.50 7.57
N TYR A 113 2.52 6.24 7.20
CA TYR A 113 1.18 5.67 7.12
C TYR A 113 0.48 5.65 8.48
N ASP A 114 1.14 5.20 9.54
CA ASP A 114 0.57 5.17 10.90
C ASP A 114 0.15 6.58 11.38
N PHE A 115 0.77 7.64 10.85
CA PHE A 115 0.41 9.03 11.13
C PHE A 115 -0.69 9.58 10.19
N LEU A 116 -0.57 9.33 8.90
CA LEU A 116 -1.44 9.93 7.86
C LEU A 116 -2.81 9.24 7.79
N ILE A 117 -2.89 7.92 7.99
CA ILE A 117 -4.13 7.17 7.87
C ILE A 117 -5.18 7.61 8.91
N PRO A 118 -4.85 7.77 10.21
CA PRO A 118 -5.81 8.27 11.19
C PRO A 118 -6.29 9.69 10.91
N ALA A 119 -5.40 10.58 10.46
CA ALA A 119 -5.77 11.94 10.05
C ALA A 119 -6.69 11.95 8.84
N TYR A 120 -6.36 11.17 7.80
CA TYR A 120 -7.19 11.02 6.61
C TYR A 120 -8.60 10.52 6.95
N SER A 121 -8.69 9.60 7.92
CA SER A 121 -9.95 9.01 8.38
C SER A 121 -10.74 9.89 9.35
N GLY A 122 -10.24 11.10 9.66
CA GLY A 122 -10.83 12.01 10.66
C GLY A 122 -10.91 11.43 12.07
N ILE A 123 -10.08 10.43 12.40
CA ILE A 123 -9.98 9.87 13.75
C ILE A 123 -9.21 10.84 14.64
N ASP A 124 -8.08 11.32 14.12
CA ASP A 124 -7.19 12.21 14.84
C ASP A 124 -7.23 13.60 14.23
N LYS A 125 -7.38 14.62 15.09
CA LYS A 125 -7.13 16.02 14.71
C LYS A 125 -5.65 16.29 14.85
N ILE A 126 -4.98 16.45 13.72
CA ILE A 126 -3.54 16.68 13.66
C ILE A 126 -3.27 18.14 13.28
N ASP A 127 -2.25 18.74 13.89
CA ASP A 127 -1.74 20.05 13.51
C ASP A 127 -1.35 20.10 12.01
N ASN A 128 -1.78 21.15 11.31
CA ASN A 128 -1.60 21.30 9.86
C ASN A 128 -0.12 21.29 9.44
N ALA A 129 0.79 21.87 10.24
CA ALA A 129 2.20 21.88 9.89
C ALA A 129 2.84 20.49 10.02
N LYS A 130 2.49 19.74 11.07
CA LYS A 130 2.91 18.33 11.21
C LYS A 130 2.34 17.45 10.10
N LEU A 131 1.07 17.65 9.76
CA LEU A 131 0.40 16.92 8.69
C LEU A 131 1.06 17.16 7.33
N LYS A 132 1.42 18.41 7.03
CA LYS A 132 2.16 18.78 5.82
C LYS A 132 3.54 18.14 5.75
N ASN A 133 4.32 18.19 6.83
CA ASN A 133 5.64 17.56 6.87
C ASN A 133 5.55 16.04 6.65
N ALA A 134 4.57 15.37 7.27
CA ALA A 134 4.33 13.95 7.07
C ALA A 134 3.95 13.62 5.63
N ALA A 135 3.11 14.44 4.99
CA ALA A 135 2.72 14.27 3.59
C ALA A 135 3.92 14.40 2.63
N ILE A 136 4.80 15.38 2.85
CA ILE A 136 6.03 15.55 2.05
C ILE A 136 6.95 14.33 2.21
N ASN A 137 7.18 13.91 3.45
CA ASN A 137 8.02 12.74 3.74
C ASN A 137 7.43 11.47 3.14
N PHE A 138 6.11 11.29 3.23
CA PHE A 138 5.41 10.16 2.63
C PHE A 138 5.68 10.08 1.13
N LEU A 139 5.43 11.16 0.37
CA LEU A 139 5.60 11.16 -1.09
C LEU A 139 7.06 10.86 -1.49
N SER A 140 8.02 11.46 -0.77
CA SER A 140 9.46 11.24 -1.00
C SER A 140 9.89 9.79 -0.71
N LEU A 141 9.33 9.17 0.33
CA LEU A 141 9.64 7.79 0.69
C LEU A 141 8.93 6.80 -0.23
N PHE A 142 7.65 7.05 -0.52
CA PHE A 142 6.82 6.17 -1.36
C PHE A 142 7.43 6.00 -2.75
N ASP A 143 7.90 7.07 -3.37
CA ASP A 143 8.60 7.01 -4.67
C ASP A 143 9.85 6.11 -4.66
N LYS A 144 10.54 6.00 -3.51
CA LYS A 144 11.79 5.24 -3.37
C LYS A 144 11.58 3.77 -3.05
N VAL A 145 10.50 3.41 -2.37
CA VAL A 145 10.33 2.05 -1.82
C VAL A 145 9.01 1.37 -2.20
N ALA A 146 8.04 2.08 -2.78
CA ALA A 146 6.81 1.45 -3.27
C ALA A 146 7.13 0.42 -4.36
N GLU A 147 6.26 -0.56 -4.53
CA GLU A 147 6.38 -1.55 -5.60
C GLU A 147 5.94 -0.90 -6.93
N PRO A 148 6.86 -0.62 -7.88
CA PRO A 148 6.51 0.12 -9.09
C PRO A 148 5.46 -0.60 -9.93
N SER A 149 5.53 -1.94 -9.98
CA SER A 149 4.54 -2.80 -10.65
C SER A 149 3.14 -2.70 -10.06
N LEU A 150 2.98 -2.28 -8.80
CA LEU A 150 1.68 -2.09 -8.16
C LEU A 150 1.16 -0.66 -8.27
N MET A 151 1.93 0.27 -8.86
CA MET A 151 1.54 1.67 -9.00
C MET A 151 0.17 1.88 -9.68
N PRO A 152 -0.19 1.16 -10.77
CA PRO A 152 -1.52 1.29 -11.37
C PRO A 152 -2.66 0.98 -10.39
N TYR A 153 -2.46 0.03 -9.47
CA TYR A 153 -3.46 -0.34 -8.46
C TYR A 153 -3.52 0.67 -7.33
N TYR A 154 -2.37 1.16 -6.86
CA TYR A 154 -2.34 2.26 -5.89
C TYR A 154 -3.05 3.50 -6.41
N GLN A 155 -2.85 3.82 -7.69
CA GLN A 155 -3.52 4.94 -8.34
C GLN A 155 -5.01 4.68 -8.54
N LYS A 156 -5.42 3.47 -8.94
CA LYS A 156 -6.84 3.14 -9.17
C LYS A 156 -7.64 3.09 -7.87
N ILE A 157 -7.11 2.43 -6.85
CA ILE A 157 -7.82 2.14 -5.59
C ILE A 157 -7.57 3.24 -4.55
N GLY A 158 -6.33 3.69 -4.42
CA GLY A 158 -5.88 4.66 -3.41
C GLY A 158 -5.90 6.11 -3.88
N ASN A 159 -6.50 6.42 -5.03
CA ASN A 159 -6.46 7.76 -5.63
C ASN A 159 -6.85 8.87 -4.64
N ASN A 160 -7.91 8.65 -3.87
CA ASN A 160 -8.44 9.66 -2.96
C ASN A 160 -7.43 9.99 -1.85
N PHE A 161 -6.78 8.97 -1.27
CA PHE A 161 -5.73 9.16 -0.29
C PHE A 161 -4.50 9.83 -0.90
N LEU A 162 -4.01 9.34 -2.04
CA LEU A 162 -2.83 9.90 -2.71
C LEU A 162 -3.05 11.36 -3.13
N SER A 163 -4.23 11.68 -3.65
CA SER A 163 -4.63 13.05 -3.99
C SER A 163 -4.71 13.93 -2.74
N TRP A 164 -5.29 13.41 -1.65
CA TRP A 164 -5.33 14.12 -0.37
C TRP A 164 -3.93 14.42 0.19
N VAL A 165 -3.01 13.44 0.18
CA VAL A 165 -1.61 13.65 0.60
C VAL A 165 -0.94 14.73 -0.25
N LYS A 166 -1.10 14.69 -1.59
CA LYS A 166 -0.55 15.70 -2.50
C LYS A 166 -1.10 17.10 -2.25
N ASN A 167 -2.40 17.22 -1.94
CA ASN A 167 -3.01 18.50 -1.65
C ASN A 167 -2.46 19.11 -0.36
N ILE A 168 -2.25 18.29 0.68
CA ILE A 168 -1.66 18.74 1.94
C ILE A 168 -0.19 19.12 1.74
N SER A 169 0.59 18.36 0.96
CA SER A 169 2.00 18.69 0.73
C SER A 169 2.16 20.05 0.03
N ASN A 170 1.21 20.41 -0.83
CA ASN A 170 1.24 21.61 -1.66
C ASN A 170 0.53 22.83 -1.07
N SER A 171 -0.19 22.68 0.05
CA SER A 171 -0.95 23.80 0.64
C SER A 171 -0.01 24.90 1.12
N THR A 172 -0.30 26.15 0.78
CA THR A 172 0.36 27.33 1.36
C THR A 172 -0.20 27.57 2.76
N LYS A 173 0.66 27.92 3.72
CA LYS A 173 0.29 28.12 5.13
C LYS A 173 -0.78 29.19 5.30
#